data_AF-A0A2E4ZZF7-F1
#
_entry.id   AF-A0A2E4ZZF7-F1
#
_cell.length_a   1.000
_cell.length_b   1.000
_cell.length_c   1.000
_cell.angle_alpha   90.00
_cell.angle_beta   90.00
_cell.angle_gamma   90.00
#
_symmetry.space_group_name_H-M   'P 1'
#
loop_
_entity.id
_entity.type
_entity.pdbx_description
1 polymer ?
#
loop_
_entity_poly.entity_id
_entity_poly.type
_entity_poly.pdbx_seq_one_letter_code
_entity_poly.pdbx_strand_id
1 'polypeptide(L)'
;MEILESEGISYNEAMISLKDILDKDVVFIGHNVDVDILRLGLEQGIDYKNYIDIVTEFRTIKKYGSSIKNKYFTLNQEKNILLDIKEESSNLLDDAKITMTLFKNWIKPGETKKARAKKKLIESKFITTINKDNFIIDGVCCSPYRKDKCICSFHSIRT
;
A
#
# COMPACT_ATOMS: atom_id res chain seq x y z
N MET A 1 -9.51 -1.85 -14.99
CA MET A 1 -9.88 -1.96 -16.41
C MET A 1 -11.31 -2.46 -16.56
N GLU A 2 -11.73 -3.52 -15.85
CA GLU A 2 -13.13 -4.00 -15.85
C GLU A 2 -14.19 -2.93 -15.53
N ILE A 3 -13.89 -1.97 -14.62
CA ILE A 3 -14.85 -0.91 -14.23
C ILE A 3 -15.12 0.06 -15.40
N LEU A 4 -14.09 0.50 -16.12
CA LEU A 4 -14.24 1.45 -17.23
C LEU A 4 -15.02 0.82 -18.39
N GLU A 5 -14.76 -0.44 -18.68
CA GLU A 5 -15.48 -1.21 -19.70
C GLU A 5 -16.93 -1.45 -19.32
N SER A 6 -17.22 -1.66 -18.02
CA SER A 6 -18.60 -1.80 -17.51
C SER A 6 -19.42 -0.49 -17.60
N GLU A 7 -18.75 0.66 -17.64
CA GLU A 7 -19.36 1.98 -17.82
C GLU A 7 -19.34 2.46 -19.28
N GLY A 8 -18.80 1.64 -20.21
CA GLY A 8 -18.71 1.97 -21.63
C GLY A 8 -17.68 3.05 -21.97
N ILE A 9 -16.74 3.34 -21.06
CA ILE A 9 -15.70 4.36 -21.25
C ILE A 9 -14.40 3.66 -21.63
N SER A 10 -13.79 4.05 -22.74
CA SER A 10 -12.47 3.53 -23.10
C SER A 10 -11.39 4.09 -22.18
N TYR A 11 -10.30 3.33 -21.99
CA TYR A 11 -9.14 3.80 -21.25
C TYR A 11 -8.62 5.17 -21.76
N ASN A 12 -8.61 5.36 -23.08
CA ASN A 12 -8.13 6.61 -23.68
C ASN A 12 -9.03 7.79 -23.34
N GLU A 13 -10.35 7.63 -23.38
CA GLU A 13 -11.30 8.68 -23.01
C GLU A 13 -11.20 9.04 -21.52
N ALA A 14 -11.03 8.04 -20.66
CA ALA A 14 -10.80 8.25 -19.24
C ALA A 14 -9.48 9.01 -19.00
N MET A 15 -8.41 8.68 -19.73
CA MET A 15 -7.12 9.36 -19.60
C MET A 15 -7.14 10.80 -20.13
N ILE A 16 -7.86 11.08 -21.22
CA ILE A 16 -8.07 12.46 -21.71
C ILE A 16 -8.79 13.27 -20.63
N SER A 17 -9.91 12.76 -20.14
CA SER A 17 -10.70 13.43 -19.09
C SER A 17 -9.89 13.64 -17.80
N LEU A 18 -9.05 12.69 -17.43
CA LEU A 18 -8.15 12.82 -16.29
C LEU A 18 -7.12 13.92 -16.51
N LYS A 19 -6.44 13.95 -17.66
CA LYS A 19 -5.42 14.96 -17.97
C LYS A 19 -5.99 16.37 -18.10
N ASP A 20 -7.27 16.51 -18.47
CA ASP A 20 -7.94 17.82 -18.49
C ASP A 20 -8.16 18.42 -17.08
N ILE A 21 -8.20 17.58 -16.05
CA ILE A 21 -8.40 17.99 -14.64
C ILE A 21 -7.05 18.18 -13.93
N LEU A 22 -6.04 17.44 -14.36
CA LEU A 22 -4.73 17.44 -13.73
C LEU A 22 -3.90 18.64 -14.19
N ASP A 23 -3.12 19.19 -13.25
CA ASP A 23 -2.12 20.20 -13.56
C ASP A 23 -0.84 19.99 -12.74
N LYS A 24 0.21 20.72 -13.11
CA LYS A 24 1.52 20.66 -12.45
C LYS A 24 1.53 21.11 -10.99
N ASP A 25 0.43 21.63 -10.45
CA ASP A 25 0.28 22.07 -9.07
C ASP A 25 -0.49 21.05 -8.20
N VAL A 26 -1.10 20.03 -8.82
CA VAL A 26 -1.76 18.91 -8.12
C VAL A 26 -0.76 18.07 -7.33
N VAL A 27 -1.16 17.67 -6.12
CA VAL A 27 -0.43 16.69 -5.30
C VAL A 27 -1.31 15.47 -5.07
N PHE A 28 -0.83 14.31 -5.51
CA PHE A 28 -1.54 13.05 -5.28
C PHE A 28 -1.36 12.55 -3.85
N ILE A 29 -2.42 11.97 -3.29
CA ILE A 29 -2.40 11.37 -1.95
C ILE A 29 -3.07 10.00 -2.07
N GLY A 30 -2.38 8.96 -1.64
CA GLY A 30 -2.91 7.60 -1.67
C GLY A 30 -2.02 6.62 -0.93
N HIS A 31 -2.43 5.35 -0.90
CA HIS A 31 -1.65 4.26 -0.32
C HIS A 31 -1.00 3.49 -1.47
N ASN A 32 0.33 3.49 -1.53
CA ASN A 32 1.09 2.92 -2.64
C ASN A 32 0.73 3.55 -4.00
N VAL A 33 0.50 4.86 -3.99
CA VAL A 33 0.02 5.68 -5.12
C VAL A 33 1.04 5.80 -6.25
N ASP A 34 2.32 5.57 -5.95
CA ASP A 34 3.39 5.54 -6.95
C ASP A 34 3.15 4.47 -8.02
N VAL A 35 2.61 3.31 -7.63
CA VAL A 35 2.24 2.23 -8.55
C VAL A 35 1.07 2.64 -9.44
N ASP A 36 0.09 3.37 -8.92
CA ASP A 36 -1.05 3.83 -9.71
C ASP A 36 -0.64 4.92 -10.70
N ILE A 37 0.21 5.86 -10.27
CA ILE A 37 0.83 6.89 -11.13
C ILE A 37 1.61 6.22 -12.28
N LEU A 38 2.43 5.22 -11.96
CA LEU A 38 3.21 4.48 -12.96
C LEU A 38 2.31 3.75 -13.96
N ARG A 39 1.22 3.12 -13.48
CA ARG A 39 0.25 2.41 -14.33
C ARG A 39 -0.50 3.35 -15.27
N LEU A 40 -0.82 4.56 -14.81
CA LEU A 40 -1.51 5.58 -15.61
C LEU A 40 -0.56 6.34 -16.54
N GLY A 41 0.76 6.16 -16.40
CA GLY A 41 1.76 6.84 -17.22
C GLY A 41 1.77 8.35 -17.01
N LEU A 42 1.49 8.81 -15.79
CA LEU A 42 1.51 10.24 -15.45
C LEU A 42 2.94 10.72 -15.20
N GLU A 43 3.25 11.92 -15.69
CA GLU A 43 4.59 12.50 -15.60
C GLU A 43 4.67 13.61 -14.56
N GLN A 44 5.64 13.50 -13.63
CA GLN A 44 5.88 14.53 -12.62
C GLN A 44 6.39 15.82 -13.26
N GLY A 45 5.86 16.97 -12.83
CA GLY A 45 6.15 18.29 -13.37
C GLY A 45 5.29 18.66 -14.59
N ILE A 46 4.59 17.70 -15.18
CA ILE A 46 3.65 17.92 -16.29
C ILE A 46 2.23 17.68 -15.81
N ASP A 47 1.92 16.44 -15.43
CA ASP A 47 0.59 16.01 -15.01
C ASP A 47 0.36 16.23 -13.50
N TYR A 48 1.41 16.38 -12.70
CA TYR A 48 1.30 16.61 -11.25
C TYR A 48 2.59 17.17 -10.65
N LYS A 49 2.49 17.83 -9.50
CA LYS A 49 3.63 18.40 -8.77
C LYS A 49 4.45 17.34 -8.04
N ASN A 50 3.77 16.56 -7.22
CA ASN A 50 4.35 15.57 -6.33
C ASN A 50 3.27 14.58 -5.85
N TYR A 51 3.67 13.55 -5.11
CA TYR A 51 2.74 12.67 -4.42
C TYR A 51 3.15 12.44 -2.97
N ILE A 52 2.17 12.09 -2.15
CA ILE A 52 2.35 11.72 -0.74
C ILE A 52 1.78 10.32 -0.58
N ASP A 53 2.69 9.38 -0.38
CA ASP A 53 2.33 7.98 -0.18
C ASP A 53 2.21 7.67 1.31
N ILE A 54 0.98 7.42 1.76
CA ILE A 54 0.65 7.10 3.15
C ILE A 54 1.46 5.91 3.68
N VAL A 55 1.71 4.89 2.84
CA VAL A 55 2.45 3.69 3.27
C VAL A 55 3.88 4.03 3.66
N THR A 56 4.48 4.98 2.95
CA THR A 56 5.83 5.46 3.22
C THR A 56 5.88 6.38 4.43
N GLU A 57 4.83 7.18 4.62
CA GLU A 57 4.72 8.12 5.73
C GLU A 57 4.66 7.40 7.08
N PHE A 58 3.95 6.27 7.16
CA PHE A 58 3.86 5.46 8.38
C PHE A 58 4.87 4.32 8.48
N ARG A 59 5.72 4.09 7.46
CA ARG A 59 6.71 3.01 7.49
C ARG A 59 7.60 3.05 8.74
N THR A 60 7.97 1.86 9.19
CA THR A 60 8.92 1.69 10.29
C THR A 60 10.18 1.04 9.78
N ILE A 61 11.31 1.49 10.31
CA ILE A 61 12.63 1.02 9.91
C ILE A 61 13.22 0.28 11.10
N LYS A 62 13.56 -1.00 10.91
CA LYS A 62 14.27 -1.79 11.92
C LYS A 62 15.63 -2.21 11.38
N LYS A 63 16.68 -1.88 12.11
CA LYS A 63 18.05 -2.33 11.83
C LYS A 63 18.30 -3.68 12.48
N TYR A 64 18.81 -4.63 11.70
CA TYR A 64 19.20 -5.96 12.13
C TYR A 64 20.66 -6.18 11.72
N GLY A 65 21.60 -5.90 12.62
CA GLY A 65 23.03 -5.91 12.30
C GLY A 65 23.37 -4.86 11.24
N SER A 66 23.93 -5.30 10.10
CA SER A 66 24.22 -4.45 8.94
C SER A 66 23.01 -4.21 8.01
N SER A 67 21.92 -4.95 8.18
CA SER A 67 20.76 -4.89 7.30
C SER A 67 19.67 -3.96 7.83
N ILE A 68 19.04 -3.21 6.94
CA ILE A 68 17.87 -2.37 7.24
C ILE A 68 16.63 -3.04 6.66
N LYS A 69 15.61 -3.27 7.49
CA LYS A 69 14.31 -3.77 7.06
C LYS A 69 13.24 -2.71 7.24
N ASN A 70 12.57 -2.38 6.15
CA ASN A 70 11.35 -1.57 6.15
C ASN A 70 10.15 -2.48 6.47
N LYS A 71 9.30 -2.02 7.38
CA LYS A 71 8.01 -2.64 7.66
C LYS A 71 6.91 -1.63 7.36
N TYR A 72 6.02 -2.03 6.47
CA TYR A 72 4.86 -1.28 6.03
C TYR A 72 3.60 -1.78 6.75
N PHE A 73 2.59 -0.93 6.79
CA PHE A 73 1.27 -1.25 7.30
C PHE A 73 0.28 -1.26 6.12
N THR A 74 -0.71 -2.15 6.16
CA THR A 74 -1.75 -2.15 5.14
C THR A 74 -2.74 -1.01 5.40
N LEU A 75 -3.44 -0.54 4.37
CA LEU A 75 -4.47 0.48 4.53
C LEU A 75 -5.55 0.05 5.55
N ASN A 76 -5.94 -1.23 5.54
CA ASN A 76 -6.85 -1.80 6.54
C ASN A 76 -6.29 -1.70 7.97
N GLN A 77 -5.00 -1.94 8.19
CA GLN A 77 -4.42 -1.76 9.52
C GLN A 77 -4.45 -0.29 9.93
N GLU A 78 -4.05 0.60 9.02
CA GLU A 78 -4.01 2.03 9.28
C GLU A 78 -5.39 2.59 9.62
N LYS A 79 -6.43 2.25 8.85
CA LYS A 79 -7.79 2.71 9.14
C LYS A 79 -8.36 2.10 10.43
N ASN A 80 -8.13 0.80 10.67
CA ASN A 80 -8.64 0.13 11.88
C ASN A 80 -8.02 0.75 13.14
N ILE A 81 -6.72 1.06 13.11
CA ILE A 81 -6.00 1.52 14.31
C ILE A 81 -6.09 3.04 14.50
N LEU A 82 -6.02 3.80 13.41
CA LEU A 82 -5.92 5.26 13.48
C LEU A 82 -7.27 5.96 13.33
N LEU A 83 -8.24 5.34 12.68
CA LEU A 83 -9.58 5.89 12.44
C LEU A 83 -10.69 5.08 13.14
N ASP A 84 -10.38 3.93 13.74
CA ASP A 84 -11.34 3.01 14.38
C ASP A 84 -12.47 2.52 13.44
N ILE A 85 -12.16 2.45 12.15
CA ILE A 85 -13.06 1.91 11.12
C ILE A 85 -12.72 0.44 10.93
N LYS A 86 -13.62 -0.48 11.25
CA LYS A 86 -13.34 -1.94 11.19
C LYS A 86 -13.83 -2.63 9.91
N GLU A 87 -14.70 -1.95 9.17
CA GLU A 87 -15.28 -2.49 7.93
C GLU A 87 -14.23 -2.57 6.84
N GLU A 88 -14.24 -3.64 6.04
CA GLU A 88 -13.38 -3.72 4.86
C GLU A 88 -13.84 -2.71 3.81
N SER A 89 -12.88 -2.10 3.11
CA SER A 89 -13.23 -1.17 2.04
C SER A 89 -13.79 -1.98 0.89
N SER A 90 -14.99 -1.59 0.46
CA SER A 90 -15.71 -2.33 -0.57
C SER A 90 -15.36 -1.85 -1.98
N ASN A 91 -14.70 -0.69 -2.12
CA ASN A 91 -14.35 -0.10 -3.42
C ASN A 91 -13.15 0.88 -3.31
N LEU A 92 -12.59 1.22 -4.47
CA LEU A 92 -11.44 2.13 -4.61
C LEU A 92 -11.73 3.57 -4.15
N LEU A 93 -12.99 4.01 -4.27
CA LEU A 93 -13.39 5.35 -3.85
C LEU A 93 -13.32 5.51 -2.33
N ASP A 94 -13.70 4.47 -1.59
CA ASP A 94 -13.63 4.45 -0.13
C ASP A 94 -12.17 4.38 0.34
N ASP A 95 -11.31 3.64 -0.35
CA ASP A 95 -9.86 3.66 -0.10
C ASP A 95 -9.26 5.07 -0.31
N ALA A 96 -9.66 5.78 -1.37
CA ALA A 96 -9.24 7.16 -1.62
C ALA A 96 -9.72 8.13 -0.50
N LYS A 97 -10.96 7.95 -0.01
CA LYS A 97 -11.47 8.75 1.13
C LYS A 97 -10.73 8.45 2.43
N ILE A 98 -10.43 7.17 2.69
CA ILE A 98 -9.71 6.74 3.89
C ILE A 98 -8.30 7.30 3.87
N THR A 99 -7.57 7.18 2.77
CA THR A 99 -6.19 7.71 2.63
C THR A 99 -6.16 9.23 2.78
N MET A 100 -7.11 9.94 2.18
CA MET A 100 -7.25 11.39 2.37
C MET A 100 -7.54 11.76 3.84
N THR A 101 -8.35 10.96 4.54
CA THR A 101 -8.65 11.17 5.96
C THR A 101 -7.42 10.92 6.84
N LEU A 102 -6.66 9.86 6.57
CA LEU A 102 -5.38 9.59 7.23
C LEU A 102 -4.40 10.75 7.05
N PHE A 103 -4.27 11.25 5.82
CA PHE A 103 -3.43 12.41 5.53
C PHE A 103 -3.82 13.63 6.36
N LYS A 104 -5.10 14.03 6.32
CA LYS A 104 -5.60 15.22 7.01
C LYS A 104 -5.43 15.13 8.53
N ASN A 105 -5.64 13.95 9.11
CA ASN A 105 -5.68 13.78 10.56
C ASN A 105 -4.31 13.53 11.19
N TRP A 106 -3.39 12.91 10.45
CA TRP A 106 -2.15 12.36 11.01
C TRP A 106 -0.87 12.85 10.36
N ILE A 107 -0.89 13.17 9.06
CA ILE A 107 0.31 13.60 8.32
C ILE A 107 0.36 15.12 8.20
N LYS A 108 -0.68 15.75 7.64
CA LYS A 108 -0.79 17.21 7.47
C LYS A 108 -0.57 18.01 8.77
N PRO A 109 -1.03 17.56 9.95
CA PRO A 109 -0.82 18.31 11.20
C PRO A 109 0.64 18.32 11.70
N GLY A 110 1.55 17.60 11.03
CA GLY A 110 2.98 17.62 11.32
C GLY A 110 3.50 16.41 12.09
N GLU A 111 4.81 16.41 12.30
CA GLU A 111 5.59 15.24 12.72
C GLU A 111 5.17 14.69 14.09
N THR A 112 4.69 15.52 15.02
CA THR A 112 4.23 15.04 16.34
C THR A 112 3.04 14.10 16.24
N LYS A 113 2.02 14.44 15.43
CA LYS A 113 0.87 13.56 15.22
C LYS A 113 1.28 12.29 14.45
N LYS A 114 2.12 12.44 13.44
CA LYS A 114 2.66 11.31 12.66
C LYS A 114 3.45 10.33 13.53
N ALA A 115 4.30 10.83 14.42
CA ALA A 115 5.03 9.99 15.38
C ALA A 115 4.08 9.25 16.33
N ARG A 116 3.02 9.92 16.80
CA ARG A 116 1.97 9.29 17.62
C ARG A 116 1.22 8.20 16.85
N ALA A 117 0.89 8.44 15.59
CA ALA A 117 0.28 7.43 14.72
C ALA A 117 1.19 6.19 14.58
N LYS A 118 2.47 6.41 14.25
CA LYS A 118 3.46 5.32 14.15
C LYS A 118 3.56 4.51 15.44
N LYS A 119 3.61 5.18 16.60
CA LYS A 119 3.63 4.52 17.90
C LYS A 119 2.40 3.62 18.08
N LYS A 120 1.20 4.13 17.83
CA LYS A 120 -0.05 3.34 17.89
C LYS A 120 -0.02 2.12 16.97
N LEU A 121 0.44 2.30 15.73
CA LEU A 121 0.54 1.22 14.75
C LEU A 121 1.52 0.12 15.18
N ILE A 122 2.67 0.51 15.76
CA ILE A 122 3.67 -0.44 16.27
C ILE A 122 3.14 -1.22 17.49
N GLU A 123 2.46 -0.53 18.40
CA GLU A 123 1.95 -1.10 19.66
C GLU A 123 0.72 -2.00 19.44
N SER A 124 0.00 -1.81 18.33
CA SER A 124 -1.11 -2.69 17.96
C SER A 124 -0.62 -4.14 17.83
N LYS A 125 -1.35 -5.08 18.43
CA LYS A 125 -1.07 -6.52 18.27
C LYS A 125 -1.27 -6.87 16.80
N PHE A 126 -0.15 -7.04 16.11
CA PHE A 126 -0.12 -7.35 14.69
C PHE A 126 -0.78 -8.72 14.45
N ILE A 127 -1.89 -8.75 13.71
CA ILE A 127 -2.27 -9.95 12.97
C ILE A 127 -1.44 -9.87 11.68
N THR A 128 -0.31 -10.58 11.63
CA THR A 128 0.43 -10.72 10.37
C THR A 128 -0.48 -11.45 9.39
N THR A 129 -0.97 -10.76 8.36
CA THR A 129 -1.87 -11.28 7.32
C THR A 129 -1.23 -12.28 6.35
N ILE A 130 -0.12 -12.88 6.75
CA ILE A 130 0.34 -14.14 6.18
C ILE A 130 0.66 -14.95 7.42
N ASN A 131 -0.11 -16.02 7.64
CA ASN A 131 0.33 -17.10 8.50
C ASN A 131 1.74 -17.44 8.01
N LYS A 132 2.76 -16.98 8.72
CA LYS A 132 4.16 -17.31 8.43
C LYS A 132 4.41 -18.82 8.54
N ASP A 133 3.37 -19.59 8.82
CA ASP A 133 3.36 -21.02 9.04
C ASP A 133 2.58 -21.78 7.95
N ASN A 134 1.80 -21.11 7.08
CA ASN A 134 1.17 -21.75 5.92
C ASN A 134 1.90 -21.36 4.63
N PHE A 135 2.88 -22.17 4.26
CA PHE A 135 3.58 -22.04 2.96
C PHE A 135 2.94 -22.91 1.87
N ILE A 136 1.69 -23.32 2.07
CA ILE A 136 0.97 -24.15 1.11
C ILE A 136 -0.30 -23.37 0.75
N ILE A 137 -0.39 -22.98 -0.52
CA ILE A 137 -1.58 -22.35 -1.10
C ILE A 137 -2.04 -23.30 -2.20
N ASP A 138 -3.24 -23.87 -2.06
CA ASP A 138 -3.83 -24.80 -3.05
C ASP A 138 -2.90 -25.96 -3.47
N GLY A 139 -2.17 -26.53 -2.51
CA GLY A 139 -1.21 -27.62 -2.75
C GLY A 139 0.13 -27.18 -3.33
N VAL A 140 0.31 -25.89 -3.64
CA VAL A 140 1.56 -25.32 -4.13
C VAL A 140 2.43 -24.87 -2.96
N CYS A 141 3.69 -25.32 -2.94
CA CYS A 141 4.67 -24.89 -1.96
C CYS A 141 5.19 -23.47 -2.27
N CYS A 142 4.88 -22.54 -1.40
CA CYS A 142 5.36 -21.15 -1.40
C CYS A 142 6.52 -20.95 -0.40
N SER A 143 7.28 -21.99 -0.05
CA SER A 143 8.44 -21.94 0.85
C SER A 143 9.79 -22.05 0.12
N PRO A 144 10.19 -21.10 -0.74
CA PRO A 144 11.44 -21.21 -1.50
C PRO A 144 12.70 -21.19 -0.61
N TYR A 145 12.62 -20.63 0.61
CA TYR A 145 13.78 -20.39 1.47
C TYR A 145 13.71 -21.03 2.87
N ARG A 146 12.63 -21.75 3.22
CA ARG A 146 12.50 -22.51 4.48
C ARG A 146 12.38 -23.99 4.20
N LYS A 147 13.52 -24.70 4.22
CA LYS A 147 13.63 -26.14 3.95
C LYS A 147 12.83 -26.99 4.93
N ASP A 148 12.75 -26.55 6.18
CA ASP A 148 11.97 -27.18 7.26
C ASP A 148 10.45 -27.17 7.02
N LYS A 149 9.96 -26.32 6.11
CA LYS A 149 8.53 -26.14 5.82
C LYS A 149 8.18 -26.30 4.34
N CYS A 150 9.13 -26.75 3.52
CA CYS A 150 8.93 -26.99 2.10
C CYS A 150 8.42 -28.41 1.89
N ILE A 151 7.31 -28.57 1.17
CA ILE A 151 6.77 -29.90 0.79
C ILE A 151 7.28 -30.38 -0.58
N CYS A 152 8.01 -29.55 -1.33
CA CYS A 152 8.61 -29.96 -2.60
C CYS A 152 9.86 -30.80 -2.33
N SER A 153 9.83 -32.07 -2.76
CA SER A 153 10.94 -33.03 -2.67
C SER A 153 12.20 -32.65 -3.47
N PHE A 154 12.22 -31.50 -4.14
CA PHE A 154 13.27 -31.07 -5.08
C PHE A 154 14.47 -30.36 -4.44
N HIS A 155 14.68 -30.51 -3.13
CA HIS A 155 15.85 -29.92 -2.45
C HIS A 155 17.03 -30.91 -2.26
N SER A 156 17.29 -31.74 -3.25
CA SER A 156 18.66 -32.07 -3.67
C SER A 156 18.88 -31.30 -4.98
N ILE A 157 19.58 -30.17 -4.99
CA ILE A 157 21.01 -30.13 -5.26
C ILE A 157 21.54 -28.78 -4.76
N ARG A 158 22.57 -28.82 -3.91
CA ARG A 158 23.58 -27.75 -3.81
C ARG A 158 24.94 -28.42 -3.75
N THR A 159 25.53 -28.61 -4.93
CA THR A 159 26.93 -28.37 -5.28
C THR A 159 26.94 -28.12 -6.77
#